data_AF-A0A1Q7C5P6-F1
#
_entry.id   AF-A0A1Q7C5P6-F1
#
_cell.length_a   1.000
_cell.length_b   1.000
_cell.length_c   1.000
_cell.angle_alpha   90.00
_cell.angle_beta   90.00
_cell.angle_gamma   90.00
#
_symmetry.space_group_name_H-M   'P 1'
#
loop_
_entity.id
_entity.type
_entity.pdbx_description
1 polymer ?
#
loop_
_entity_poly.entity_id
_entity_poly.type
_entity_poly.pdbx_seq_one_letter_code
_entity_poly.pdbx_strand_id
1 'polypeptide(L)'
;MGHSDHPDARTAGAAAAAAALTHEDPRLLVVFCSANYDPEPVLAGIQTVAEGVPLIGCSSGHEIVAGLATRGQVVVTALGGPGFQVATAVGRQASEHPRSAGADAAACADAVVGAEHTALLLLTEGLAGDQEGVVAGVYSRVGASGARSASRCW
;
A
#
# COMPACT_ATOMS: atom_id res chain seq x y z
N MET A 1 7.67 -8.25 8.92
CA MET A 1 6.34 -8.77 8.53
C MET A 1 5.73 -9.40 9.76
N GLY A 2 4.45 -9.15 10.01
CA GLY A 2 3.65 -9.77 11.07
C GLY A 2 2.31 -10.23 10.52
N HIS A 3 1.68 -11.19 11.19
CA HIS A 3 0.38 -11.70 10.82
C HIS A 3 -0.44 -12.09 12.06
N SER A 4 -1.78 -12.12 11.93
CA SER A 4 -2.68 -12.59 12.99
C SER A 4 -3.98 -13.14 12.41
N ASP A 5 -4.49 -14.19 13.03
CA ASP A 5 -5.79 -14.84 12.78
C ASP A 5 -6.75 -14.69 13.97
N HIS A 6 -6.51 -13.71 14.85
CA HIS A 6 -7.34 -13.52 16.03
C HIS A 6 -8.80 -13.26 15.65
N PRO A 7 -9.80 -13.90 16.30
CA PRO A 7 -11.20 -13.77 15.87
C PRO A 7 -11.77 -12.35 16.01
N ASP A 8 -11.29 -11.58 17.00
CA ASP A 8 -11.57 -10.14 17.08
C ASP A 8 -10.69 -9.37 16.08
N ALA A 9 -11.34 -8.68 15.14
CA ALA A 9 -10.74 -7.94 14.04
C ALA A 9 -9.76 -6.85 14.52
N ARG A 10 -10.13 -6.12 15.59
CA ARG A 10 -9.27 -5.07 16.15
C ARG A 10 -7.99 -5.63 16.74
N THR A 11 -8.13 -6.72 17.50
CA THR A 11 -7.00 -7.44 18.09
C THR A 11 -6.12 -8.06 17.00
N ALA A 12 -6.70 -8.61 15.93
CA ALA A 12 -5.94 -9.14 14.80
C ALA A 12 -5.08 -8.05 14.14
N GLY A 13 -5.66 -6.88 13.87
CA GLY A 13 -4.93 -5.73 13.34
C GLY A 13 -3.77 -5.27 14.24
N ALA A 14 -4.04 -5.11 15.54
CA ALA A 14 -3.02 -4.69 16.50
C ALA A 14 -1.89 -5.73 16.62
N ALA A 15 -2.21 -7.02 16.73
CA ALA A 15 -1.23 -8.09 16.86
C ALA A 15 -0.35 -8.22 15.60
N ALA A 16 -0.95 -8.17 14.41
CA ALA A 16 -0.21 -8.23 13.15
C ALA A 16 0.73 -7.03 12.99
N ALA A 17 0.27 -5.81 13.33
CA ALA A 17 1.11 -4.62 13.30
C ALA A 17 2.27 -4.70 14.31
N ALA A 18 2.01 -5.10 15.55
CA ALA A 18 3.04 -5.24 16.58
C ALA A 18 4.12 -6.24 16.17
N ALA A 19 3.73 -7.38 15.58
CA ALA A 19 4.68 -8.36 15.05
C ALA A 19 5.46 -7.85 13.82
N ALA A 20 4.89 -6.92 13.05
CA ALA A 20 5.54 -6.36 11.86
C ALA A 20 6.59 -5.29 12.19
N LEU A 21 6.40 -4.55 13.28
CA LEU A 21 7.26 -3.44 13.72
C LEU A 21 8.49 -3.93 14.49
N THR A 22 9.47 -4.47 13.76
CA THR A 22 10.74 -4.95 14.34
C THR A 22 11.83 -3.88 14.43
N HIS A 23 11.56 -2.67 13.93
CA HIS A 23 12.50 -1.54 13.87
C HIS A 23 11.81 -0.22 14.25
N GLU A 24 12.60 0.78 14.66
CA GLU A 24 12.09 2.04 15.24
C GLU A 24 11.60 3.08 14.23
N ASP A 25 11.87 2.90 12.93
CA ASP A 25 11.52 3.91 11.88
C ASP A 25 10.67 3.32 10.75
N PRO A 26 9.45 2.81 11.04
CA PRO A 26 8.51 2.43 10.00
C PRO A 26 8.01 3.66 9.25
N ARG A 27 8.06 3.63 7.91
CA ARG A 27 7.62 4.73 7.03
C ARG A 27 6.38 4.38 6.21
N LEU A 28 6.10 3.09 6.04
CA LEU A 28 4.94 2.58 5.31
C LEU A 28 4.51 1.24 5.90
N LEU A 29 3.21 1.06 6.06
CA LEU A 29 2.59 -0.24 6.26
C LEU A 29 1.89 -0.69 4.98
N VAL A 30 2.18 -1.92 4.55
CA VAL A 30 1.43 -2.63 3.51
C VAL A 30 0.59 -3.70 4.18
N VAL A 31 -0.74 -3.59 4.02
CA VAL A 31 -1.71 -4.44 4.73
C VAL A 31 -2.52 -5.27 3.75
N PHE A 32 -2.54 -6.57 3.97
CA PHE A 32 -3.47 -7.48 3.33
C PHE A 32 -4.43 -8.01 4.39
N CYS A 33 -5.72 -7.77 4.20
CA CYS A 33 -6.76 -8.17 5.15
C CYS A 33 -7.64 -9.22 4.48
N SER A 34 -7.80 -10.39 5.11
CA SER A 34 -8.78 -11.36 4.62
C SER A 34 -10.18 -10.74 4.53
N ALA A 35 -10.92 -11.11 3.49
CA ALA A 35 -12.33 -10.74 3.31
C ALA A 35 -13.26 -11.25 4.43
N ASN A 36 -12.77 -12.11 5.34
CA ASN A 36 -13.52 -12.58 6.51
C ASN A 36 -13.58 -11.54 7.64
N TYR A 37 -12.76 -10.48 7.58
CA TYR A 37 -12.77 -9.40 8.56
C TYR A 37 -13.51 -8.17 8.02
N ASP A 38 -14.13 -7.44 8.94
CA ASP A 38 -14.44 -6.03 8.71
C ASP A 38 -13.13 -5.24 8.73
N PRO A 39 -12.77 -4.54 7.64
CA PRO A 39 -11.52 -3.78 7.58
C PRO A 39 -11.49 -2.59 8.54
N GLU A 40 -12.62 -2.00 8.93
CA GLU A 40 -12.63 -0.82 9.80
C GLU A 40 -12.03 -1.12 11.20
N PRO A 41 -12.50 -2.16 11.93
CA PRO A 41 -11.87 -2.58 13.18
C PRO A 41 -10.41 -3.00 13.03
N VAL A 42 -10.04 -3.67 11.94
CA VAL A 42 -8.63 -4.07 11.69
C VAL A 42 -7.74 -2.84 11.62
N LEU A 43 -8.13 -1.84 10.82
CA LEU A 43 -7.39 -0.59 10.68
C LEU A 43 -7.34 0.17 12.01
N ALA A 44 -8.44 0.21 12.75
CA ALA A 44 -8.47 0.82 14.09
C ALA A 44 -7.51 0.11 15.06
N GLY A 45 -7.33 -1.21 14.94
CA GLY A 45 -6.35 -1.99 15.70
C GLY A 45 -4.92 -1.64 15.33
N ILE A 46 -4.61 -1.59 14.03
CA ILE A 46 -3.28 -1.21 13.52
C ILE A 46 -2.89 0.20 14.01
N GLN A 47 -3.83 1.15 13.98
CA GLN A 47 -3.59 2.52 14.43
C GLN A 47 -3.25 2.64 15.93
N THR A 48 -3.66 1.67 16.77
CA THR A 48 -3.23 1.67 18.19
C THR A 48 -1.75 1.37 18.38
N VAL A 49 -1.10 0.77 17.37
CA VAL A 49 0.29 0.32 17.42
C VAL A 49 1.20 1.19 16.54
N ALA A 50 0.68 1.66 15.40
CA ALA A 50 1.45 2.35 14.37
C ALA A 50 0.80 3.71 14.00
N GLU A 51 0.45 4.51 15.01
CA GLU A 51 -0.16 5.82 14.80
C GLU A 51 0.72 6.71 13.91
N GLY A 52 0.09 7.36 12.92
CA GLY A 52 0.77 8.31 12.02
C GLY A 52 1.62 7.68 10.91
N VAL A 53 1.81 6.36 10.88
CA VAL A 53 2.50 5.69 9.78
C VAL A 53 1.55 5.55 8.59
N PRO A 54 1.91 6.04 7.38
CA PRO A 54 1.12 5.82 6.17
C PRO A 54 0.82 4.34 5.94
N LEU A 55 -0.41 4.05 5.53
CA LEU A 55 -0.90 2.70 5.32
C LEU A 55 -1.54 2.58 3.94
N ILE A 56 -1.10 1.57 3.19
CA ILE A 56 -1.75 1.12 1.95
C ILE A 56 -2.11 -0.35 2.08
N GLY A 57 -3.07 -0.80 1.28
CA GLY A 57 -3.48 -2.19 1.34
C GLY A 57 -4.69 -2.50 0.49
N CYS A 58 -5.05 -3.76 0.45
CA CYS A 58 -6.30 -4.25 -0.13
C CYS A 58 -6.80 -5.48 0.62
N SER A 59 -8.06 -5.84 0.40
CA SER A 59 -8.57 -7.12 0.88
C SER A 59 -8.00 -8.26 0.05
N SER A 60 -7.52 -9.31 0.69
CA SER A 60 -7.07 -10.52 0.02
C SER A 60 -8.21 -11.54 -0.03
N GLY A 61 -8.65 -11.90 -1.25
CA GLY A 61 -9.34 -13.18 -1.48
C GLY A 61 -8.36 -14.36 -1.52
N HIS A 62 -7.08 -14.09 -1.80
CA HIS A 62 -5.95 -15.03 -1.80
C HIS A 62 -4.72 -14.29 -1.25
N GLU A 63 -4.03 -14.85 -0.26
CA GLU A 63 -2.86 -14.24 0.37
C GLU A 63 -1.55 -14.69 -0.33
N ILE A 64 -0.60 -13.76 -0.53
CA ILE A 64 0.76 -14.07 -0.97
C ILE A 64 1.67 -14.03 0.27
N VAL A 65 2.01 -15.20 0.81
CA VAL A 65 2.88 -15.35 1.99
C VAL A 65 4.13 -16.15 1.66
N ALA A 66 5.27 -15.79 2.27
CA ALA A 66 6.49 -16.59 2.23
C ALA A 66 6.37 -17.78 3.20
N GLY A 67 5.42 -18.69 2.95
CA GLY A 67 5.09 -19.79 3.86
C GLY A 67 3.81 -20.53 3.48
N LEU A 68 3.26 -21.34 4.41
CA LEU A 68 1.96 -21.96 4.21
C LEU A 68 0.88 -20.89 4.13
N ALA A 69 0.07 -20.91 3.07
CA ALA A 69 -1.09 -20.05 2.91
C ALA A 69 -2.14 -20.38 3.98
N THR A 70 -2.03 -19.74 5.13
CA THR A 70 -3.05 -19.79 6.17
C THR A 70 -4.14 -18.80 5.78
N ARG A 71 -5.25 -19.31 5.25
CA ARG A 71 -6.39 -18.46 4.88
C ARG A 71 -6.93 -17.72 6.11
N GLY A 72 -7.39 -16.49 5.92
CA GLY A 72 -8.24 -15.84 6.90
C GLY A 72 -7.51 -14.91 7.85
N GLN A 73 -6.38 -14.32 7.43
CA GLN A 73 -5.53 -13.54 8.34
C GLN A 73 -5.47 -12.06 7.96
N VAL A 74 -4.94 -11.28 8.90
CA VAL A 74 -4.41 -9.94 8.66
C VAL A 74 -2.90 -10.07 8.57
N VAL A 75 -2.31 -9.59 7.47
CA VAL A 75 -0.87 -9.55 7.26
C VAL A 75 -0.43 -8.09 7.14
N VAL A 76 0.59 -7.72 7.91
CA VAL A 76 1.20 -6.39 7.89
C VAL A 76 2.68 -6.49 7.57
N THR A 77 3.12 -5.74 6.55
CA THR A 77 4.54 -5.56 6.26
C THR A 77 4.92 -4.10 6.51
N ALA A 78 5.88 -3.87 7.41
CA ALA A 78 6.44 -2.56 7.67
C ALA A 78 7.70 -2.36 6.81
N LEU A 79 7.76 -1.22 6.11
CA LEU A 79 8.89 -0.77 5.32
C LEU A 79 9.39 0.56 5.88
N GLY A 80 10.70 0.76 5.91
CA GLY A 80 11.28 1.98 6.45
C GLY A 80 12.78 1.89 6.68
N GLY A 81 13.30 2.86 7.41
CA GLY A 81 14.72 3.02 7.69
C GLY A 81 15.33 4.29 7.08
N PRO A 82 16.61 4.57 7.40
CA PRO A 82 17.27 5.82 7.03
C PRO A 82 17.24 6.07 5.52
N GLY A 83 16.79 7.26 5.14
CA GLY A 83 16.68 7.68 3.73
C GLY A 83 15.45 7.16 2.99
N PHE A 84 14.60 6.34 3.62
CA PHE A 84 13.38 5.83 2.99
C PHE A 84 12.28 6.91 2.96
N GLN A 85 11.90 7.31 1.74
CA GLN A 85 10.83 8.28 1.49
C GLN A 85 9.57 7.57 1.02
N VAL A 86 8.42 8.00 1.52
CA VAL A 86 7.11 7.42 1.20
C VAL A 86 6.12 8.55 0.98
N ALA A 87 5.31 8.41 -0.06
CA ALA A 87 4.09 9.16 -0.24
C ALA A 87 3.00 8.22 -0.77
N THR A 88 1.76 8.42 -0.33
CA THR A 88 0.62 7.58 -0.70
C THR A 88 -0.48 8.44 -1.28
N ALA A 89 -1.17 7.95 -2.32
CA ALA A 89 -2.35 8.57 -2.89
C ALA A 89 -3.37 7.49 -3.25
N VAL A 90 -4.61 7.90 -3.50
CA VAL A 90 -5.71 7.00 -3.87
C VAL A 90 -6.46 7.56 -5.07
N GLY A 91 -6.62 6.72 -6.09
CA GLY A 91 -7.56 6.94 -7.18
C GLY A 91 -8.91 6.33 -6.83
N ARG A 92 -10.00 7.04 -7.08
CA ARG A 92 -11.38 6.58 -6.85
C ARG A 92 -12.12 6.45 -8.17
N GLN A 93 -13.25 5.74 -8.16
CA GLN A 93 -14.12 5.59 -9.34
C GLN A 93 -13.39 4.95 -10.54
N ALA A 94 -12.54 3.96 -10.28
CA ALA A 94 -11.74 3.32 -11.33
C ALA A 94 -12.60 2.54 -12.36
N SER A 95 -13.81 2.12 -11.99
CA SER A 95 -14.75 1.46 -12.91
C SER A 95 -15.33 2.44 -13.94
N GLU A 96 -15.60 3.67 -13.53
CA GLU A 96 -16.18 4.71 -14.40
C GLU A 96 -15.08 5.52 -15.12
N HIS A 97 -13.96 5.77 -14.43
CA HIS A 97 -12.92 6.69 -14.85
C HIS A 97 -11.51 6.11 -14.63
N PRO A 98 -11.17 4.98 -15.29
CA PRO A 98 -9.94 4.24 -15.04
C PRO A 98 -8.68 5.09 -15.22
N ARG A 99 -8.60 5.90 -16.27
CA ARG A 99 -7.43 6.76 -16.54
C ARG A 99 -7.22 7.85 -15.49
N SER A 100 -8.27 8.56 -15.08
CA SER A 100 -8.11 9.58 -14.04
C SER A 100 -7.80 8.94 -12.69
N ALA A 101 -8.46 7.83 -12.36
CA ALA A 101 -8.15 7.08 -11.14
C ALA A 101 -6.69 6.64 -11.09
N GLY A 102 -6.13 6.17 -12.21
CA GLY A 102 -4.71 5.84 -12.30
C GLY A 102 -3.79 7.05 -12.11
N ALA A 103 -4.10 8.19 -12.74
CA ALA A 103 -3.32 9.41 -12.59
C ALA A 103 -3.36 9.96 -11.15
N ASP A 104 -4.53 9.90 -10.50
CA ASP A 104 -4.74 10.33 -9.12
C ASP A 104 -4.00 9.41 -8.14
N ALA A 105 -4.06 8.09 -8.34
CA ALA A 105 -3.30 7.12 -7.54
C ALA A 105 -1.77 7.33 -7.66
N ALA A 106 -1.30 7.79 -8.81
CA ALA A 106 0.12 8.09 -9.06
C ALA A 106 0.56 9.49 -8.60
N ALA A 107 -0.36 10.36 -8.16
CA ALA A 107 -0.04 11.74 -7.80
C ALA A 107 0.96 11.85 -6.63
N CYS A 108 1.04 10.82 -5.77
CA CYS A 108 2.01 10.78 -4.68
C CYS A 108 3.47 10.76 -5.15
N ALA A 109 3.74 10.32 -6.39
CA ALA A 109 5.10 10.30 -6.94
C ALA A 109 5.72 11.71 -7.01
N ASP A 110 4.91 12.77 -7.11
CA ASP A 110 5.39 14.15 -7.12
C ASP A 110 6.01 14.58 -5.78
N ALA A 111 5.66 13.91 -4.67
CA ALA A 111 6.19 14.21 -3.34
C ALA A 111 7.51 13.47 -3.03
N VAL A 112 7.91 12.51 -3.87
CA VAL A 112 9.19 11.79 -3.74
C VAL A 112 10.21 12.42 -4.70
N VAL A 113 11.21 13.09 -4.15
CA VAL A 113 12.18 13.89 -4.93
C VAL A 113 13.60 13.55 -4.51
N GLY A 114 14.48 13.39 -5.51
CA GLY A 114 15.92 13.23 -5.28
C GLY A 114 16.34 11.85 -4.78
N ALA A 115 15.45 10.86 -4.77
CA ALA A 115 15.78 9.47 -4.51
C ALA A 115 16.56 8.85 -5.69
N GLU A 116 17.63 8.12 -5.38
CA GLU A 116 18.42 7.39 -6.39
C GLU A 116 17.64 6.21 -6.99
N HIS A 117 16.80 5.58 -6.17
CA HIS A 117 15.95 4.46 -6.55
C HIS A 117 14.51 4.76 -6.15
N THR A 118 13.61 4.71 -7.12
CA THR A 118 12.18 4.98 -6.93
C THR A 118 11.37 3.82 -7.48
N ALA A 119 10.38 3.38 -6.70
CA ALA A 119 9.38 2.41 -7.12
C ALA A 119 7.99 2.96 -6.83
N LEU A 120 7.01 2.66 -7.69
CA LEU A 120 5.60 2.91 -7.43
C LEU A 120 4.92 1.57 -7.21
N LEU A 121 4.36 1.36 -6.02
CA LEU A 121 3.53 0.21 -5.72
C LEU A 121 2.06 0.57 -6.00
N LEU A 122 1.51 -0.01 -7.05
CA LEU A 122 0.12 0.18 -7.44
C LEU A 122 -0.72 -1.01 -6.96
N LEU A 123 -1.77 -0.73 -6.17
CA LEU A 123 -2.77 -1.70 -5.76
C LEU A 123 -4.08 -1.35 -6.46
N THR A 124 -4.53 -2.19 -7.39
CA THR A 124 -5.80 -1.99 -8.12
C THR A 124 -6.78 -3.09 -7.80
N GLU A 125 -8.07 -2.77 -7.87
CA GLU A 125 -9.14 -3.76 -7.83
C GLU A 125 -9.18 -4.50 -9.17
N GLY A 126 -8.84 -5.79 -9.18
CA GLY A 126 -8.76 -6.60 -10.39
C GLY A 126 -10.12 -6.89 -11.05
N LEU A 127 -11.23 -6.68 -10.34
CA LEU A 127 -12.58 -6.80 -10.89
C LEU A 127 -13.04 -5.56 -11.67
N ALA A 128 -12.32 -4.43 -11.58
CA ALA A 128 -12.61 -3.28 -12.41
C ALA A 128 -12.20 -3.57 -13.87
N GLY A 129 -13.08 -3.30 -14.83
CA GLY A 129 -12.94 -3.82 -16.20
C GLY A 129 -11.70 -3.32 -16.97
N ASP A 130 -11.49 -2.00 -17.05
CA ASP A 130 -10.43 -1.39 -17.86
C ASP A 130 -9.16 -1.11 -17.04
N GLN A 131 -8.41 -2.17 -16.73
CA GLN A 131 -7.12 -2.07 -16.04
C GLN A 131 -6.05 -1.36 -16.90
N GLU A 132 -6.12 -1.48 -18.22
CA GLU A 132 -5.21 -0.79 -19.13
C GLU A 132 -5.36 0.73 -19.03
N GLY A 133 -6.59 1.21 -18.88
CA GLY A 133 -6.89 2.62 -18.59
C GLY A 133 -6.23 3.09 -17.31
N VAL A 134 -6.30 2.31 -16.22
CA VAL A 134 -5.64 2.66 -14.95
C VAL A 134 -4.12 2.77 -15.13
N VAL A 135 -3.50 1.77 -15.75
CA VAL A 135 -2.05 1.77 -16.01
C VAL A 135 -1.64 2.92 -16.92
N ALA A 136 -2.41 3.22 -17.98
CA ALA A 136 -2.16 4.36 -18.85
C ALA A 136 -2.26 5.70 -18.10
N GLY A 137 -3.22 5.81 -17.17
CA GLY A 137 -3.36 6.95 -16.26
C GLY A 137 -2.12 7.15 -15.39
N VAL A 138 -1.63 6.08 -14.77
CA VAL A 138 -0.37 6.10 -13.99
C VAL A 138 0.79 6.59 -14.85
N TYR A 139 1.00 6.00 -16.04
CA TYR A 139 2.09 6.38 -16.94
C TYR A 139 2.01 7.84 -17.41
N SER A 140 0.81 8.40 -17.55
CA SER A 140 0.65 9.82 -17.89
C SER A 140 1.24 10.76 -16.83
N ARG A 141 1.38 10.28 -15.58
CA ARG A 141 1.86 11.07 -14.45
C ARG A 141 3.35 10.86 -14.14
N VAL A 142 3.80 9.61 -14.12
CA VAL A 142 5.19 9.25 -13.77
C VAL A 142 6.11 9.14 -14.97
N GLY A 143 5.56 9.15 -16.19
CA GLY A 143 6.30 8.89 -17.42
C GLY A 143 6.69 7.41 -17.56
N ALA A 144 7.10 7.00 -18.76
CA ALA A 144 7.46 5.60 -19.05
C ALA A 144 8.72 5.10 -18.30
N SER A 145 9.51 5.99 -17.70
CA SER A 145 10.78 5.68 -17.04
C SER A 145 10.71 5.71 -15.50
N GLY A 146 9.55 5.97 -14.89
CA GLY A 146 9.33 5.90 -13.44
C GLY A 146 10.02 6.98 -12.58
N ALA A 147 10.98 7.73 -13.14
CA ALA A 147 11.64 8.85 -12.49
C ALA A 147 11.70 10.03 -13.45
N ARG A 148 11.19 11.20 -13.01
CA ARG A 148 11.57 12.46 -13.65
C ARG A 148 13.02 12.72 -13.28
N SER A 149 13.93 12.40 -14.20
CA SER A 149 15.29 12.91 -14.17
C SER A 149 15.22 14.42 -13.97
N ALA A 150 15.71 14.89 -12.83
CA ALA A 150 15.93 16.32 -12.64
C ALA A 150 16.96 16.72 -13.69
N SER A 151 16.49 17.38 -14.75
CA SER A 151 17.33 18.08 -15.70
C SER A 151 18.22 19.01 -14.90
N ARG A 152 19.49 18.62 -14.72
CA ARG A 152 20.53 19.50 -14.20
C ARG A 152 20.70 20.59 -15.25
N CYS A 153 19.99 21.70 -15.09
CA CYS A 153 20.42 22.95 -15.67
C CYS A 153 21.66 23.38 -14.89
N TRP A 154 22.79 23.28 -15.62
CA TRP A 154 24.14 23.84 -15.39
C TRP A 154 24.38 24.57 -14.08
#